data_AF-A0A089FLI1-F1
#
_entry.id   AF-A0A089FLI1-F1
#
_cell.length_a   1.000
_cell.length_b   1.000
_cell.length_c   1.000
_cell.angle_alpha   90.00
_cell.angle_beta   90.00
_cell.angle_gamma   90.00
#
_symmetry.space_group_name_H-M   'P 1'
#
loop_
_entity.id
_entity.type
_entity.pdbx_description
1 polymer ?
#
loop_
_entity_poly.entity_id
_entity_poly.type
_entity_poly.pdbx_seq_one_letter_code
_entity_poly.pdbx_strand_id
1 'polypeptide(L)' 'FFLVAILFLLFDLEIALLLPTPWAIQLPTPSMAIVWASVIIVLLTLGFIYEWHQGGLEWAE' A
#
# COMPACT_ATOMS: atom_id res chain seq x y z
N PHE A 1 9.07 14.32 -10.90
CA PHE A 1 9.74 14.21 -9.57
C PHE A 1 8.83 14.51 -8.38
N PHE A 2 8.11 15.64 -8.33
CA PHE A 2 7.23 15.96 -7.19
C PHE A 2 6.15 14.89 -6.91
N LEU A 3 5.48 14.41 -7.96
CA LEU A 3 4.46 13.36 -7.86
C LEU A 3 5.01 12.06 -7.26
N VAL A 4 6.22 11.67 -7.67
CA VAL A 4 6.93 10.49 -7.14
C VAL A 4 7.20 10.62 -5.65
N ALA A 5 7.51 11.83 -5.14
CA ALA A 5 7.73 12.05 -3.71
C ALA A 5 6.46 11.90 -2.87
N ILE A 6 5.32 12.38 -3.38
CA ILE A 6 4.01 12.18 -2.73
C ILE A 6 3.64 10.70 -2.73
N LEU A 7 3.82 10.03 -3.87
CA LEU A 7 3.57 8.61 -4.04
C LEU A 7 4.43 7.77 -3.09
N PHE A 8 5.72 8.09 -2.96
CA PHE A 8 6.62 7.47 -1.99
C PHE A 8 6.13 7.64 -0.54
N LEU A 9 5.74 8.87 -0.16
CA LEU A 9 5.25 9.16 1.19
C LEU A 9 3.96 8.39 1.51
N LEU A 10 3.05 8.27 0.54
CA LEU A 10 1.79 7.53 0.69
C LEU A 10 2.05 6.02 0.81
N PHE A 11 2.92 5.46 -0.05
CA PHE A 11 3.31 4.05 0.06
C PHE A 11 4.02 3.73 1.38
N ASP A 12 4.91 4.61 1.86
CA ASP A 12 5.60 4.40 3.14
C ASP A 12 4.62 4.35 4.31
N LEU A 13 3.59 5.22 4.29
CA LEU A 13 2.51 5.20 5.27
C LEU A 13 1.68 3.90 5.22
N GLU A 14 1.31 3.43 4.04
CA GLU A 14 0.53 2.20 3.89
C GLU A 14 1.33 0.94 4.30
N ILE A 15 2.64 0.91 4.03
CA ILE A 15 3.54 -0.13 4.51
C ILE A 15 3.70 -0.08 6.04
N ALA A 16 3.77 1.12 6.62
CA ALA A 16 3.78 1.28 8.08
C ALA A 16 2.50 0.72 8.73
N LEU A 17 1.36 0.80 8.06
CA LEU A 17 0.10 0.16 8.50
C LEU A 17 0.10 -1.37 8.35
N LEU A 18 0.89 -1.93 7.43
CA LEU A 18 1.05 -3.38 7.25
C LEU A 18 2.12 -4.01 8.18
N LEU A 19 3.07 -3.22 8.71
CA LEU A 19 4.08 -3.69 9.66
C LEU A 19 3.55 -4.48 10.85
N PRO A 20 2.43 -4.13 11.50
CA PRO A 20 1.92 -4.87 12.66
C PRO A 20 1.25 -6.21 12.32
N THR A 21 1.08 -6.56 11.04
CA THR A 21 0.36 -7.77 10.62
C THR A 21 0.95 -9.09 11.16
N PRO A 22 2.28 -9.30 11.31
CA PRO A 22 2.82 -10.54 11.87
C PRO A 22 2.42 -10.75 13.33
N TRP A 23 2.28 -9.67 14.11
CA TRP A 23 1.77 -9.74 15.48
C TRP A 23 0.26 -9.94 15.50
N ALA A 24 -0.48 -9.33 14.57
CA ALA A 24 -1.93 -9.47 14.47
C ALA A 24 -2.38 -10.91 14.17
N ILE A 25 -1.56 -11.72 13.49
CA ILE A 25 -1.84 -13.15 13.23
C ILE A 25 -1.83 -14.00 14.51
N GLN A 26 -1.18 -13.52 15.58
CA GLN A 26 -1.14 -14.25 16.87
C GLN A 26 -2.38 -14.02 17.74
N LEU A 27 -3.27 -13.10 17.34
CA LEU A 27 -4.50 -12.79 18.06
C LEU A 27 -5.55 -13.92 17.92
N PRO A 28 -6.56 -13.98 18.81
CA PRO A 28 -7.60 -15.00 18.75
C PRO A 28 -8.41 -15.03 17.44
N THR A 29 -8.40 -13.93 16.69
CA THR A 29 -9.14 -13.76 15.43
C THR A 29 -8.21 -13.43 14.26
N PRO A 30 -7.36 -14.37 13.81
CA PRO A 30 -6.37 -14.12 12.76
C PRO A 30 -7.01 -13.90 11.39
N SER A 31 -8.17 -14.51 11.15
CA SER A 31 -8.92 -14.36 9.88
C SER A 31 -9.30 -12.89 9.61
N MET A 32 -9.71 -12.16 10.64
CA MET A 32 -10.07 -10.74 10.52
C MET A 32 -8.85 -9.88 10.18
N ALA A 33 -7.70 -10.17 10.81
CA ALA A 33 -6.44 -9.48 10.52
C ALA A 33 -5.98 -9.72 9.07
N ILE A 34 -6.12 -10.95 8.57
CA ILE A 34 -5.80 -11.30 7.18
C ILE A 34 -6.73 -10.57 6.20
N VAL A 35 -8.04 -10.50 6.49
CA VAL A 35 -8.99 -9.74 5.64
C VAL A 35 -8.59 -8.27 5.57
N TRP A 36 -8.32 -7.62 6.69
CA TRP A 36 -7.90 -6.21 6.69
C TRP A 36 -6.57 -5.99 5.98
N ALA A 37 -5.58 -6.85 6.21
CA ALA A 37 -4.31 -6.80 5.50
C ALA A 37 -4.50 -6.94 3.98
N SER A 38 -5.36 -7.87 3.54
CA SER A 38 -5.66 -8.07 2.13
C SER A 38 -6.34 -6.84 1.49
N VAL A 39 -7.24 -6.17 2.22
CA VAL A 39 -7.88 -4.93 1.75
C VAL A 39 -6.86 -3.83 1.54
N ILE A 40 -5.93 -3.64 2.49
CA ILE A 40 -4.86 -2.64 2.37
C ILE A 40 -3.97 -2.95 1.16
N ILE A 41 -3.57 -4.20 0.96
CA ILE A 41 -2.76 -4.61 -0.20
C ILE A 41 -3.50 -4.36 -1.53
N VAL A 42 -4.80 -4.64 -1.59
CA VAL A 42 -5.62 -4.36 -2.79
C VAL A 42 -5.70 -2.87 -3.08
N LEU A 43 -5.91 -2.03 -2.05
CA LEU A 43 -5.92 -0.57 -2.22
C LEU A 43 -4.56 -0.05 -2.71
N LEU A 44 -3.47 -0.53 -2.11
CA LEU A 44 -2.10 -0.19 -2.47
C LEU A 44 -1.82 -0.51 -3.95
N THR A 45 -2.17 -1.73 -4.37
CA THR A 45 -1.97 -2.18 -5.76
C THR A 45 -2.86 -1.44 -6.76
N LEU A 46 -4.12 -1.15 -6.42
CA LEU A 46 -5.01 -0.36 -7.27
C LEU A 46 -4.53 1.10 -7.43
N GLY A 47 -4.10 1.73 -6.33
CA GLY A 47 -3.54 3.09 -6.35
C GLY A 47 -2.28 3.15 -7.21
N PHE A 48 -1.39 2.16 -7.09
CA PHE A 48 -0.21 2.04 -7.93
C PHE A 48 -0.56 1.94 -9.42
N ILE A 49 -1.49 1.04 -9.78
CA ILE A 49 -1.91 0.83 -11.17
C ILE A 49 -2.54 2.10 -11.75
N TYR A 50 -3.35 2.82 -10.97
CA TYR A 50 -3.95 4.07 -11.41
C TYR A 50 -2.89 5.12 -11.76
N GLU A 51 -1.92 5.34 -10.87
CA GLU A 51 -0.83 6.31 -11.10
C GLU A 51 0.08 5.89 -12.26
N TRP A 52 0.28 4.58 -12.44
CA TRP A 52 0.98 4.04 -13.60
C TRP A 52 0.24 4.36 -14.90
N HIS A 53 -1.08 4.11 -14.95
CA HIS A 53 -1.88 4.38 -16.14
C HIS A 53 -1.94 5.89 -16.48
N GLN A 54 -1.89 6.76 -15.47
CA GLN A 54 -1.88 8.20 -15.65
C GLN A 54 -0.51 8.76 -16.08
N GLY A 55 0.49 7.89 -16.30
CA GLY A 55 1.83 8.31 -16.72
C GLY A 55 2.62 9.01 -15.60
N GLY A 56 2.17 8.92 -14.34
CA GLY A 56 2.85 9.55 -13.20
C GLY A 56 4.25 8.99 -12.91
N LEU A 57 4.54 7.82 -13.47
CA LEU A 57 5.80 7.10 -13.38
C LEU A 57 6.62 7.13 -14.68
N GLU A 58 6.11 7.77 -15.74
CA GLU A 58 6.91 7.99 -16.94
C GLU A 58 7.98 9.02 -16.62
N TRP A 59 9.23 8.59 -16.79
CA TRP A 59 10.37 9.46 -16.65
C TRP A 59 10.28 10.46 -17.80
N ALA A 60 10.13 11.74 -17.49
CA ALA A 60 10.34 12.77 -18.47
C ALA A 60 11.80 12.68 -18.92
N GLU A 61 12.01 12.22 -20.16
CA GLU A 61 13.14 12.74 -20.95
C GLU A 61 12.93 14.24 -21.20
#